data_AF-A0A9E0UPN0-F1
#
_entry.id   AF-A0A9E0UPN0-F1
#
_cell.length_a   1.000
_cell.length_b   1.000
_cell.length_c   1.000
_cell.angle_alpha   90.00
_cell.angle_beta   90.00
_cell.angle_gamma   90.00
#
_symmetry.space_group_name_H-M   'P 1'
#
loop_
_entity.id
_entity.type
_entity.pdbx_description
1 polymer ?
#
loop_
_entity_poly.entity_id
_entity_poly.type
_entity_poly.pdbx_seq_one_letter_code
_entity_poly.pdbx_strand_id
1 'polypeptide(L)'
;EMLIEEIAKYEGYADCAKNAKVEVVSSEEYYGRSYQDVTFRKPSIKEAEKHLGWKPTTDIRTAIRLTLDYHLRGKDYELEGFVK
;
A
#
# COMPACT_ATOMS: atom_id res chain seq x y z
N GLU A 1 -1.56 -4.60 -9.57
CA GLU A 1 -0.41 -5.51 -9.85
C GLU A 1 0.76 -5.31 -8.89
N MET A 2 1.17 -4.07 -8.60
CA MET A 2 2.29 -3.75 -7.68
C MET A 2 2.33 -4.56 -6.36
N LEU A 3 1.20 -4.75 -5.67
CA LEU A 3 1.16 -5.58 -4.45
C LEU A 3 1.53 -7.04 -4.72
N ILE A 4 1.03 -7.62 -5.82
CA ILE A 4 1.31 -9.00 -6.22
C ILE A 4 2.80 -9.15 -6.58
N GLU A 5 3.37 -8.16 -7.26
CA GLU A 5 4.80 -8.12 -7.55
C GLU A 5 5.66 -8.07 -6.28
N GLU A 6 5.29 -7.24 -5.31
CA GLU A 6 6.05 -7.10 -4.07
C GLU A 6 5.91 -8.35 -3.17
N ILE A 7 4.70 -8.91 -3.02
CA ILE A 7 4.48 -10.09 -2.17
C ILE A 7 5.17 -11.34 -2.72
N ALA A 8 5.35 -11.45 -4.05
CA ALA A 8 6.06 -12.57 -4.68
C ALA A 8 7.53 -12.69 -4.26
N LYS A 9 8.12 -11.62 -3.70
CA LYS A 9 9.51 -11.58 -3.23
C LYS A 9 9.71 -12.22 -1.85
N TYR A 10 8.62 -12.57 -1.16
CA TYR A 10 8.67 -13.16 0.18
C TYR A 10 8.67 -14.69 0.10
N GLU A 11 9.47 -15.32 0.96
CA GLU A 11 9.54 -16.77 1.06
C GLU A 11 8.17 -17.37 1.38
N GLY A 12 7.76 -18.39 0.62
CA GLY A 12 6.45 -19.03 0.74
C GLY A 12 5.30 -18.34 0.01
N TYR A 13 5.50 -17.15 -0.57
CA TYR A 13 4.44 -16.38 -1.25
C TYR A 13 4.54 -16.33 -2.78
N ALA A 14 5.62 -16.85 -3.38
CA ALA A 14 5.79 -16.85 -4.84
C ALA A 14 4.66 -17.59 -5.57
N ASP A 15 4.27 -18.77 -5.08
CA ASP A 15 3.22 -19.58 -5.71
C ASP A 15 1.84 -18.95 -5.56
N CYS A 16 1.52 -18.38 -4.39
CA CYS A 16 0.24 -17.70 -4.23
C CYS A 16 0.16 -16.42 -5.08
N ALA A 17 1.26 -15.67 -5.20
CA ALA A 17 1.31 -14.49 -6.06
C ALA A 17 1.12 -14.84 -7.55
N LYS A 18 1.77 -15.92 -8.02
CA LYS A 18 1.64 -16.40 -9.40
C LYS A 18 0.21 -16.81 -9.74
N ASN A 19 -0.51 -17.41 -8.80
CA ASN A 19 -1.86 -17.91 -9.00
C ASN A 19 -2.96 -16.91 -8.62
N ALA A 20 -2.59 -15.73 -8.10
CA ALA A 20 -3.53 -14.69 -7.73
C ALA A 20 -4.27 -14.16 -8.96
N LYS A 21 -5.59 -14.02 -8.85
CA LYS A 21 -6.45 -13.45 -9.89
C LYS A 21 -6.98 -12.11 -9.41
N VAL A 22 -6.88 -11.10 -10.26
CA VAL A 22 -7.49 -9.78 -10.02
C VAL A 22 -8.81 -9.73 -10.76
N GLU A 23 -9.90 -9.67 -10.02
CA GLU A 23 -11.24 -9.51 -10.57
C GLU A 23 -11.66 -8.05 -10.45
N VAL A 24 -12.13 -7.47 -11.55
CA VAL A 24 -12.61 -6.09 -11.60
C VAL A 24 -14.12 -6.12 -11.44
N VAL A 25 -14.58 -5.80 -10.23
CA VAL A 25 -15.99 -5.80 -9.85
C VAL A 25 -16.42 -4.36 -9.58
N SER A 26 -17.64 -3.99 -9.97
CA SER A 26 -18.16 -2.64 -9.70
C SER A 26 -18.44 -2.46 -8.20
N SER A 27 -18.32 -1.24 -7.69
CA SER A 27 -18.68 -0.95 -6.29
C SER A 27 -20.16 -1.21 -6.01
N GLU A 28 -21.06 -1.06 -6.99
CA GLU A 28 -22.48 -1.43 -6.86
C GLU A 28 -22.65 -2.94 -6.67
N GLU A 29 -21.92 -3.75 -7.43
CA GLU A 29 -22.00 -5.21 -7.32
C GLU A 29 -21.37 -5.71 -6.02
N TYR A 30 -20.24 -5.12 -5.61
CA TYR A 30 -19.51 -5.55 -4.41
C TYR A 30 -20.13 -5.03 -3.11
N TYR A 31 -20.50 -3.74 -3.05
CA TYR A 31 -21.03 -3.09 -1.84
C TYR A 31 -22.55 -2.84 -1.87
N GLY A 32 -23.20 -2.98 -3.02
CA GLY A 32 -24.64 -2.74 -3.21
C GLY A 32 -24.97 -1.38 -3.84
N ARG A 33 -26.17 -1.27 -4.42
CA ARG A 33 -26.71 -0.07 -5.09
C ARG A 33 -26.69 1.22 -4.28
N SER A 34 -26.80 1.09 -2.96
CA SER A 34 -26.83 2.24 -2.06
C SER A 34 -25.44 2.73 -1.65
N TYR A 35 -24.38 2.02 -2.06
CA TYR A 35 -23.01 2.44 -1.76
C TYR A 35 -22.64 3.68 -2.56
N GLN A 36 -22.11 4.69 -1.87
CA GLN A 36 -21.63 5.94 -2.45
C GLN A 36 -20.18 6.14 -2.02
N ASP A 37 -19.30 6.36 -2.99
CA ASP A 37 -17.88 6.60 -2.74
C ASP A 37 -17.42 7.93 -3.33
N VAL A 38 -16.34 8.45 -2.78
CA VAL A 38 -15.67 9.65 -3.27
C VAL A 38 -14.65 9.23 -4.33
N THR A 39 -14.86 9.67 -5.57
CA THR A 39 -14.02 9.25 -6.72
C THR A 39 -12.55 9.66 -6.59
N PHE A 40 -12.26 10.80 -5.96
CA PHE A 40 -10.90 11.32 -5.85
C PHE A 40 -10.59 11.81 -4.43
N ARG A 41 -9.45 11.34 -3.90
CA ARG A 41 -8.88 11.81 -2.65
C ARG A 41 -7.44 12.26 -2.90
N LYS A 42 -7.28 13.51 -3.29
CA LYS A 42 -5.96 14.13 -3.53
C LYS A 42 -5.77 15.34 -2.60
N PRO A 43 -5.16 15.16 -1.42
CA PRO A 43 -4.94 16.27 -0.50
C PRO A 43 -3.93 17.26 -1.08
N SER A 44 -4.15 18.55 -0.83
CA SER A 44 -3.11 19.57 -1.01
C SER A 44 -2.15 19.51 0.18
N ILE A 45 -0.84 19.46 -0.08
CA ILE A 45 0.19 19.43 0.97
C ILE A 45 0.79 20.82 1.28
N LYS A 46 0.29 21.88 0.64
CA LYS A 46 0.86 23.24 0.74
C LYS A 46 0.97 23.75 2.17
N GLU A 47 -0.04 23.51 3.00
CA GLU A 47 -0.02 23.98 4.40
C GLU A 47 0.99 23.20 5.25
N ALA A 48 1.12 21.88 5.03
CA ALA A 48 2.13 21.07 5.71
C ALA A 48 3.56 21.49 5.30
N GLU A 49 3.77 21.79 4.02
CA GLU A 49 5.05 22.33 3.53
C GLU A 49 5.36 23.69 4.18
N LYS A 50 4.40 24.60 4.18
CA LYS A 50 4.57 25.98 4.68
C LYS A 50 4.79 26.04 6.19
N HIS A 51 4.02 25.28 6.96
CA HIS A 51 3.98 25.39 8.41
C HIS A 51 4.88 24.39 9.13
N LEU A 52 5.13 23.23 8.53
CA LEU A 52 5.91 22.14 9.15
C LEU A 52 7.20 21.83 8.39
N GLY A 53 7.42 22.42 7.20
CA GLY A 53 8.52 22.02 6.32
C GLY A 53 8.39 20.56 5.84
N TRP A 54 7.20 19.97 5.96
CA TRP A 54 6.99 18.54 5.74
C TRP A 54 6.61 18.25 4.30
N LYS A 55 7.18 17.16 3.76
CA LYS A 55 6.81 16.57 2.46
C LYS A 55 6.85 15.04 2.58
N PRO A 56 5.98 14.30 1.86
CA PRO A 56 6.11 12.85 1.79
C PRO A 56 7.42 12.48 1.09
N THR A 57 8.20 11.60 1.71
CA THR A 57 9.49 11.11 1.17
C THR A 57 9.42 9.66 0.71
N THR A 58 8.40 8.92 1.16
CA THR A 58 8.21 7.50 0.85
C THR A 58 7.24 7.34 -0.33
N ASP A 59 7.71 6.75 -1.42
CA ASP A 59 6.85 6.39 -2.55
C ASP A 59 5.98 5.17 -2.24
N ILE A 60 4.95 4.94 -3.07
CA ILE A 60 3.96 3.89 -2.84
C ILE A 60 4.56 2.47 -2.85
N ARG A 61 5.57 2.21 -3.69
CA ARG A 61 6.19 0.88 -3.77
C ARG A 61 7.02 0.63 -2.52
N THR A 62 7.78 1.62 -2.08
CA THR A 62 8.51 1.56 -0.81
C THR A 62 7.56 1.37 0.37
N ALA A 63 6.44 2.10 0.42
CA ALA A 63 5.44 1.96 1.47
C ALA A 63 4.82 0.54 1.52
N ILE A 64 4.47 -0.04 0.37
CA ILE A 64 3.97 -1.42 0.29
C ILE A 64 5.02 -2.40 0.80
N ARG A 65 6.27 -2.28 0.37
CA ARG A 65 7.36 -3.16 0.81
C ARG A 65 7.54 -3.10 2.32
N LEU A 66 7.65 -1.91 2.92
CA LEU A 66 7.83 -1.75 4.37
C LEU A 66 6.65 -2.34 5.16
N THR A 67 5.44 -2.20 4.62
CA THR A 67 4.23 -2.79 5.22
C THR A 67 4.27 -4.32 5.18
N LEU A 68 4.66 -4.90 4.04
CA LEU A 68 4.82 -6.34 3.90
C LEU A 68 5.97 -6.86 4.78
N ASP A 69 7.09 -6.14 4.86
CA ASP A 69 8.22 -6.52 5.71
C ASP A 69 7.77 -6.66 7.18
N TYR A 70 7.02 -5.66 7.69
CA TYR A 70 6.46 -5.69 9.04
C TYR A 70 5.54 -6.89 9.29
N HIS A 71 4.70 -7.25 8.31
CA HIS A 71 3.73 -8.34 8.49
C HIS A 71 4.31 -9.73 8.24
N LEU A 72 5.34 -9.87 7.38
CA LEU A 72 5.78 -11.15 6.85
C LEU A 72 7.15 -11.59 7.34
N ARG A 73 8.01 -10.69 7.86
CA ARG A 73 9.36 -11.06 8.34
C ARG A 73 9.44 -11.40 9.84
N GLY A 74 8.32 -11.35 10.55
CA GLY A 74 8.25 -11.73 11.97
C GLY A 74 8.52 -10.59 12.95
N LYS A 75 8.42 -10.88 14.25
CA LYS A 75 8.42 -9.88 15.35
C LYS A 75 9.76 -9.17 15.58
N ASP A 76 10.85 -9.71 15.03
CA ASP A 76 12.19 -9.13 15.16
C ASP A 76 12.52 -8.17 14.01
N TYR A 77 11.55 -7.88 13.14
CA TYR A 77 11.71 -6.89 12.08
C TYR A 77 11.63 -5.47 12.68
N GLU A 78 12.79 -4.84 12.80
CA GLU A 78 12.90 -3.40 13.00
C GLU A 78 12.93 -2.70 11.64
N LEU A 79 12.30 -1.53 11.56
CA LEU A 79 12.40 -0.64 10.40
C LEU A 79 13.80 -0.01 10.37
N GLU A 80 14.82 -0.81 10.09
CA GLU A 80 16.18 -0.32 9.94
C GLU A 80 16.26 0.57 8.68
N GLY A 81 16.49 1.87 8.88
CA GLY A 81 16.84 2.80 7.80
C GLY A 81 16.05 4.10 7.69
N PHE A 82 15.06 4.36 8.56
CA PHE A 82 14.32 5.64 8.56
C PHE A 82 14.74 6.60 9.69
N VAL A 83 15.94 6.45 10.24
CA VAL A 83 16.53 7.45 11.12
C VAL A 83 17.42 8.39 10.30
N LYS A 84 16.86 9.59 10.07
CA LYS A 84 17.40 10.82 9.47
C LYS A 84 17.33 10.97 7.96
#